data_AF-A0A7J8MXD9-F1
#
_entry.id   AF-A0A7J8MXD9-F1
#
_cell.length_a   1.000
_cell.length_b   1.000
_cell.length_c   1.000
_cell.angle_alpha   90.00
_cell.angle_beta   90.00
_cell.angle_gamma   90.00
#
_symmetry.space_group_name_H-M   'P 1'
#
loop_
_entity.id
_entity.type
_entity.pdbx_description
1 polymer ?
#
loop_
_entity_poly.entity_id
_entity_poly.type
_entity_poly.pdbx_seq_one_letter_code
_entity_poly.pdbx_strand_id
1 'polypeptide(L)'
;TKLSLTRWSADWKSATLLYEQAANGFRVSKDYEKAKLAFEKASKGQEMLASPWDAAKHMESAAALAKELRNWTEVIDFYRRASELYMQCDRPQPASDSLAKAARYGHCLSLMLSEF
;
A
#
# COMPACT_ATOMS: atom_id res chain seq x y z
N THR A 1 2.33 34.04 29.49
CA THR A 1 2.48 33.65 28.07
C THR A 1 2.88 32.19 28.03
N LYS A 2 1.95 31.26 27.76
CA LYS A 2 2.20 29.81 27.86
C LYS A 2 3.02 29.36 26.66
N LEU A 3 4.30 29.07 26.89
CA LEU A 3 5.25 28.60 25.87
C LEU A 3 4.79 27.26 25.30
N SER A 4 4.28 27.27 24.07
CA SER A 4 3.93 26.07 23.29
C SER A 4 5.14 25.55 22.50
N LEU A 5 6.31 25.44 23.14
CA LEU A 5 7.55 25.01 22.48
C LEU A 5 7.66 23.49 22.28
N THR A 6 6.76 22.69 22.87
CA THR A 6 6.85 21.22 22.88
C THR A 6 5.60 20.49 22.39
N ARG A 7 4.62 21.17 21.80
CA ARG A 7 3.49 20.49 21.15
C ARG A 7 3.82 20.22 19.67
N TRP A 8 4.87 19.43 19.43
CA TRP A 8 5.09 18.81 18.12
C TRP A 8 4.00 17.76 17.90
N SER A 9 2.97 18.10 17.14
CA SER A 9 2.09 17.09 16.55
C SER A 9 2.72 16.63 15.24
N ALA A 10 2.95 15.32 15.09
CA ALA A 10 3.39 14.76 13.82
C ALA A 10 2.34 15.06 12.75
N ASP A 11 2.71 15.88 11.76
CA ASP A 11 1.86 16.17 10.62
C ASP A 11 1.93 15.01 9.62
N TRP A 12 1.18 13.96 9.93
CA TRP A 12 1.07 12.79 9.07
C TRP A 12 0.41 13.14 7.74
N LYS A 13 -0.43 14.18 7.68
CA LYS A 13 -1.18 14.55 6.48
C LYS A 13 -0.29 15.18 5.42
N SER A 14 0.61 16.09 5.80
CA SER A 14 1.60 16.61 4.86
C SER A 14 2.63 15.55 4.47
N ALA A 15 3.02 14.69 5.41
CA ALA A 15 3.94 13.59 5.14
C ALA A 15 3.38 12.60 4.11
N THR A 16 2.12 12.14 4.26
CA THR A 16 1.51 11.21 3.29
C THR A 16 1.43 11.80 1.90
N LEU A 17 1.03 13.07 1.78
CA LEU A 17 0.97 13.77 0.50
C LEU A 17 2.34 13.83 -0.20
N LEU A 18 3.40 14.13 0.54
CA LEU A 18 4.76 14.16 0.00
C LEU A 18 5.22 12.76 -0.43
N TYR A 19 4.87 11.71 0.32
CA TYR A 19 5.16 10.33 -0.06
C TYR A 19 4.42 9.90 -1.33
N GLU A 20 3.16 10.30 -1.50
CA GLU A 20 2.42 10.03 -2.75
C GLU A 20 3.05 10.72 -3.96
N GLN A 21 3.46 11.98 -3.81
CA GLN A 21 4.15 12.73 -4.86
C GLN A 21 5.48 12.07 -5.23
N ALA A 22 6.27 11.68 -4.22
CA ALA A 22 7.53 10.96 -4.42
C ALA A 22 7.30 9.61 -5.12
N ALA A 23 6.28 8.85 -4.69
CA ALA A 23 5.95 7.56 -5.28
C ALA A 23 5.55 7.69 -6.76
N ASN A 24 4.79 8.72 -7.11
CA ASN A 24 4.49 9.05 -8.50
C ASN A 24 5.73 9.43 -9.30
N GLY A 25 6.65 10.20 -8.72
CA GLY A 25 7.95 10.50 -9.34
C GLY A 25 8.78 9.25 -9.61
N PHE A 26 8.91 8.36 -8.63
CA PHE A 26 9.63 7.09 -8.79
C PHE A 26 8.99 6.16 -9.81
N ARG A 27 7.65 6.16 -9.90
CA ARG A 27 6.92 5.42 -10.94
C ARG A 27 7.28 5.91 -12.34
N VAL A 28 7.41 7.22 -12.56
CA VAL A 28 7.86 7.79 -13.85
C VAL A 28 9.30 7.40 -14.15
N SER A 29 10.17 7.42 -13.14
CA SER A 29 11.58 7.01 -13.25
C SER A 29 11.80 5.50 -13.36
N LYS A 30 10.74 4.67 -13.28
CA LYS A 30 10.77 3.19 -13.24
C LYS A 30 11.52 2.60 -12.04
N ASP A 31 11.78 3.39 -11.01
CA ASP A 31 12.39 2.97 -9.74
C ASP A 31 11.31 2.35 -8.83
N TYR A 32 10.81 1.17 -9.19
CA TYR A 32 9.65 0.55 -8.53
C TYR A 32 9.91 0.15 -7.07
N GLU A 33 11.15 -0.19 -6.70
CA GLU A 33 11.52 -0.51 -5.31
C GLU A 33 11.32 0.68 -4.36
N LYS A 34 11.80 1.87 -4.78
CA LYS A 34 11.64 3.11 -4.00
C LYS A 34 10.20 3.58 -3.99
N ALA A 35 9.49 3.41 -5.10
CA ALA A 35 8.07 3.73 -5.19
C ALA A 35 7.25 2.87 -4.20
N LYS A 36 7.55 1.58 -4.09
CA LYS A 36 6.91 0.65 -3.13
C LYS A 36 7.12 1.12 -1.69
N LEU A 37 8.38 1.40 -1.31
CA LEU A 37 8.74 1.91 0.02
C LEU A 37 8.04 3.24 0.34
N ALA A 38 7.88 4.12 -0.65
CA ALA A 38 7.15 5.38 -0.47
C ALA A 38 5.66 5.15 -0.19
N PHE A 39 5.01 4.22 -0.91
CA PHE A 39 3.61 3.86 -0.65
C PHE A 39 3.40 3.14 0.68
N GLU A 40 4.34 2.30 1.14
CA GLU A 40 4.28 1.69 2.48
C GLU A 40 4.33 2.76 3.58
N LYS A 41 5.23 3.74 3.44
CA LYS A 41 5.32 4.88 4.37
C LYS A 41 4.06 5.75 4.33
N ALA A 42 3.50 5.97 3.14
CA ALA A 42 2.23 6.69 2.98
C ALA A 42 1.08 5.95 3.67
N SER A 43 0.96 4.63 3.47
CA SER A 43 -0.08 3.81 4.12
C SER A 43 0.02 3.89 5.64
N LYS A 44 1.23 3.75 6.20
CA LYS A 44 1.43 3.89 7.65
C LYS A 44 1.00 5.26 8.16
N GLY A 45 1.27 6.32 7.40
CA GLY A 45 0.78 7.67 7.73
C GLY A 45 -0.74 7.77 7.72
N GLN A 46 -1.42 7.13 6.75
CA GLN A 46 -2.89 7.11 6.69
C GLN A 46 -3.53 6.28 7.82
N GLU A 47 -2.90 5.18 8.24
CA GLU A 47 -3.33 4.43 9.42
C GLU A 47 -3.25 5.29 10.68
N MET A 48 -2.19 6.08 10.85
CA MET A 48 -2.05 7.03 11.96
C MET A 48 -3.09 8.17 11.90
N LEU A 49 -3.57 8.51 10.71
CA LEU A 49 -4.65 9.47 10.49
C LEU A 49 -6.05 8.86 10.64
N ALA A 50 -6.13 7.57 11.00
CA ALA A 50 -7.38 6.81 11.10
C ALA A 50 -8.22 6.83 9.81
N SER A 51 -7.57 6.88 8.63
CA SER A 51 -8.21 6.65 7.33
C SER A 51 -7.80 5.29 6.77
N PRO A 52 -8.40 4.17 7.26
CA PRO A 52 -8.07 2.82 6.80
C PRO A 52 -8.37 2.60 5.31
N TRP A 53 -9.29 3.38 4.73
CA TRP A 53 -9.61 3.30 3.30
C TRP A 53 -8.50 3.87 2.41
N ASP A 54 -7.94 5.03 2.77
CA ASP A 54 -6.81 5.60 2.03
C ASP A 54 -5.54 4.74 2.21
N ALA A 55 -5.34 4.17 3.40
CA ALA A 55 -4.29 3.20 3.66
C ALA A 55 -4.39 1.97 2.74
N ALA A 56 -5.59 1.37 2.63
CA ALA A 56 -5.83 0.23 1.75
C ALA A 56 -5.53 0.56 0.27
N LYS A 57 -5.88 1.77 -0.19
CA LYS A 57 -5.55 2.23 -1.55
C LYS A 57 -4.05 2.37 -1.81
N HIS A 58 -3.29 2.87 -0.83
CA HIS A 58 -1.83 2.91 -0.95
C HIS A 58 -1.23 1.51 -1.00
N MET A 59 -1.79 0.55 -0.25
CA MET A 59 -1.39 -0.86 -0.32
C MET A 59 -1.69 -1.50 -1.69
N GLU A 60 -2.86 -1.22 -2.29
CA GLU A 60 -3.15 -1.67 -3.66
C GLU A 60 -2.20 -1.04 -4.69
N SER A 61 -1.81 0.23 -4.49
CA SER A 61 -0.84 0.92 -5.34
C SER A 61 0.56 0.32 -5.21
N ALA A 62 0.97 -0.05 -3.99
CA ALA A 62 2.22 -0.78 -3.75
C ALA A 62 2.21 -2.17 -4.41
N ALA A 63 1.09 -2.89 -4.34
CA ALA A 63 0.92 -4.18 -5.01
C ALA A 63 1.06 -4.07 -6.55
N ALA A 64 0.54 -2.99 -7.15
CA ALA A 64 0.70 -2.74 -8.58
C ALA A 64 2.18 -2.54 -8.97
N LEU A 65 2.99 -1.90 -8.12
CA LEU A 65 4.42 -1.73 -8.35
C LEU A 65 5.22 -3.03 -8.12
N ALA A 66 4.87 -3.81 -7.10
CA ALA A 66 5.48 -5.11 -6.83
C ALA A 66 5.23 -6.10 -7.99
N LYS A 67 4.10 -5.97 -8.67
CA LYS A 67 3.79 -6.71 -9.90
C LYS A 67 4.77 -6.37 -11.03
N GLU A 68 5.15 -5.11 -11.21
CA GLU A 68 6.14 -4.71 -12.22
C GLU A 68 7.53 -5.28 -11.92
N LEU A 69 7.85 -5.50 -10.65
CA LEU A 69 9.06 -6.19 -10.19
C LEU A 69 8.97 -7.73 -10.32
N ARG A 70 7.83 -8.27 -10.79
CA ARG A 70 7.52 -9.71 -10.87
C ARG A 70 7.63 -10.45 -9.52
N ASN A 71 7.51 -9.72 -8.41
CA ASN A 71 7.57 -10.30 -7.07
C ASN A 71 6.16 -10.69 -6.60
N TRP A 72 5.70 -11.86 -7.05
CA TRP A 72 4.31 -12.30 -6.84
C TRP A 72 3.95 -12.59 -5.38
N THR A 73 4.92 -13.02 -4.57
CA THR A 73 4.71 -13.28 -3.13
C THR A 73 4.37 -11.99 -2.39
N GLU A 74 5.15 -10.93 -2.61
CA GLU A 74 4.87 -9.61 -2.05
C GLU A 74 3.54 -9.04 -2.54
N VAL A 75 3.21 -9.21 -3.83
CA VAL A 75 1.92 -8.77 -4.38
C VAL A 75 0.75 -9.38 -3.60
N ILE A 76 0.79 -10.68 -3.32
CA ILE A 76 -0.24 -11.39 -2.56
C ILE A 76 -0.33 -10.84 -1.13
N ASP A 77 0.80 -10.63 -0.47
CA ASP A 77 0.83 -10.07 0.90
C ASP A 77 0.28 -8.64 0.97
N PHE A 78 0.58 -7.79 -0.02
CA PHE A 78 0.01 -6.44 -0.08
C PHE A 78 -1.51 -6.46 -0.30
N TYR A 79 -2.03 -7.31 -1.18
CA TYR A 79 -3.48 -7.43 -1.37
C TYR A 79 -4.18 -8.03 -0.15
N ARG A 80 -3.52 -8.96 0.56
CA ARG A 80 -4.05 -9.49 1.83
C ARG A 80 -4.16 -8.39 2.89
N ARG A 81 -3.11 -7.60 3.09
CA ARG A 81 -3.16 -6.44 4.01
C ARG A 81 -4.22 -5.41 3.61
N ALA A 82 -4.35 -5.12 2.31
CA ALA A 82 -5.40 -4.24 1.81
C ALA A 82 -6.81 -4.78 2.14
N SER A 83 -7.01 -6.09 2.03
CA SER A 83 -8.29 -6.72 2.38
C SER A 83 -8.64 -6.58 3.86
N GLU A 84 -7.65 -6.74 4.76
CA GLU A 84 -7.82 -6.59 6.20
C GLU A 84 -8.22 -5.15 6.56
N LEU A 85 -7.61 -4.16 5.90
CA LEU A 85 -7.95 -2.74 6.05
C LEU A 85 -9.36 -2.42 5.51
N TYR A 86 -9.76 -3.00 4.37
CA TYR A 86 -11.12 -2.83 3.84
C TYR A 86 -12.19 -3.45 4.73
N MET A 87 -11.90 -4.59 5.37
CA MET A 87 -12.80 -5.21 6.35
C MET A 87 -12.99 -4.32 7.58
N GLN A 88 -11.95 -3.61 8.04
CA GLN A 88 -12.08 -2.62 9.13
C GLN A 88 -12.94 -1.42 8.76
N CYS A 89 -13.12 -1.14 7.47
CA CYS A 89 -13.97 -0.06 6.96
C CYS A 89 -15.44 -0.46 6.81
N ASP A 90 -15.84 -1.66 7.23
CA ASP A 90 -17.16 -2.27 6.96
C ASP A 90 -17.51 -2.33 5.47
N ARG A 91 -16.49 -2.43 4.61
CA ARG A 91 -16.65 -2.58 3.15
C ARG A 91 -16.18 -3.97 2.72
N PRO A 92 -17.05 -4.99 2.77
CA PRO A 92 -16.67 -6.34 2.38
C PRO A 92 -16.49 -6.50 0.86
N GLN A 93 -17.12 -5.66 0.04
CA GLN A 93 -17.03 -5.77 -1.42
C GLN A 93 -15.58 -5.52 -1.94
N PRO A 94 -14.93 -4.39 -1.61
CA PRO A 94 -13.53 -4.17 -2.00
C PRO A 94 -12.56 -5.17 -1.37
N ALA A 95 -12.85 -5.63 -0.14
CA ALA A 95 -12.06 -6.68 0.51
C ALA A 95 -12.10 -7.98 -0.31
N SER A 96 -13.29 -8.42 -0.72
CA SER A 96 -13.46 -9.60 -1.58
C SER A 96 -12.73 -9.45 -2.91
N ASP A 97 -12.86 -8.29 -3.58
CA ASP A 97 -12.18 -8.03 -4.85
C ASP A 97 -10.66 -8.07 -4.72
N SER A 98 -10.11 -7.54 -3.61
CA SER A 98 -8.68 -7.56 -3.33
C SER A 98 -8.15 -8.98 -3.06
N LEU A 99 -8.90 -9.82 -2.34
CA LEU A 99 -8.56 -11.23 -2.15
C LEU A 99 -8.67 -12.03 -3.45
N ALA A 100 -9.68 -11.75 -4.28
CA ALA A 100 -9.80 -12.36 -5.60
C ALA A 100 -8.61 -12.01 -6.51
N LYS A 101 -8.10 -10.76 -6.44
CA LYS A 101 -6.85 -10.37 -7.10
C LYS A 101 -5.67 -11.19 -6.58
N ALA A 102 -5.51 -11.28 -5.26
CA ALA A 102 -4.43 -12.06 -4.64
C ALA A 102 -4.43 -13.52 -5.09
N ALA A 103 -5.59 -14.18 -5.06
CA ALA A 103 -5.74 -15.58 -5.47
C ALA A 103 -5.36 -15.81 -6.94
N ARG A 104 -5.71 -14.87 -7.84
CA ARG A 104 -5.30 -14.95 -9.26
C ARG A 104 -3.78 -14.90 -9.42
N TYR A 105 -3.10 -14.04 -8.67
CA TYR A 105 -1.64 -13.95 -8.71
C TYR A 105 -0.97 -15.16 -8.06
N GLY A 106 -1.54 -15.72 -7.00
CA GLY A 106 -1.07 -16.98 -6.39
C GLY A 106 -1.19 -18.17 -7.34
N HIS A 107 -2.28 -18.28 -8.09
CA HIS A 107 -2.44 -19.29 -9.13
C HIS A 107 -1.39 -19.12 -10.25
N CYS A 108 -1.10 -17.89 -10.67
CA CYS A 108 -0.06 -17.61 -11.66
C CYS A 108 1.35 -18.02 -11.16
N LEU A 109 1.64 -17.78 -9.88
CA LEU A 109 2.89 -18.25 -9.27
C LEU A 109 2.99 -19.78 -9.24
N SER A 110 1.90 -20.46 -8.89
CA SER A 110 1.85 -21.94 -8.89
C SER A 110 2.07 -22.53 -10.27
N LEU A 111 1.48 -21.94 -11.31
CA LEU A 111 1.67 -22.40 -12.69
C LEU A 111 3.12 -22.23 -13.16
N MET A 112 3.74 -21.08 -12.87
CA MET A 112 5.15 -20.86 -13.24
C MET A 112 6.12 -21.75 -12.49
N LEU A 113 5.80 -22.16 -11.26
CA LEU A 113 6.63 -23.11 -10.49
C LEU A 113 6.42 -24.57 -10.91
N SER A 114 5.28 -24.91 -11.53
CA SER A 114 5.00 -26.26 -12.04
C SER A 114 5.59 -26.55 -13.43
N GLU A 115 6.11 -25.53 -14.11
CA GLU A 115 6.79 -25.66 -15.42
C GLU A 115 8.33 -25.79 -15.30
N PHE A 116 8.86 -25.92 -14.07
CA PHE A 116 10.26 -26.24 -13.76
C PHE A 116 10.38 -27.59 -13.05
#